data_AF-A0A292RV18-F1
#
_entry.id   AF-A0A292RV18-F1
#
_cell.length_a   1.000
_cell.length_b   1.000
_cell.length_c   1.000
_cell.angle_alpha   90.00
_cell.angle_beta   90.00
_cell.angle_gamma   90.00
#
_symmetry.space_group_name_H-M   'P 1'
#
loop_
_entity.id
_entity.type
_entity.pdbx_description
1 polymer ?
#
loop_
_entity_poly.entity_id
_entity_poly.type
_entity_poly.pdbx_seq_one_letter_code
_entity_poly.pdbx_strand_id
1 'polypeptide(L)'
;MGMAASQARYLALTARKTNTEWEGQQINQARTALANQSANLFNQLLALEVPNAPKTTDYTDIQYSFSDGDNESVIDSWQQLSTANPNYNYIVNSYYYANVYTGSEKKLENPQVHIEKEVVTNEFVDPSAVLNDDGTYTITFPNGSKITCDAITNEATEKDAKLKEAFNDFAKAKELAYEAGAIPDGEVYGYQDASGTWHFYLKEEIDEIDQMKPEVTLDPVNNTYTITTADGSQTFTYEPIDEEDIKEDTKFEAALRDFEEAVGLAQKDGVLTTDNVYGYHDADGTWHFFIPDDLENPKDYSSQQVTYIGNCKASELTNFTDDQATELAQILRDRPDSSISKYLSFDNNGNLIYDGQGIYTFTMNGKTYFTTESDLYNSMNTPHDPAKPIDIQDYLTYYNASYIKTKIEKTNNALLETDGNGRFTSVKFDDDSVVYSLNVETVTDEAAYKDAMNEYTYKKEQYEKTIADINAQTSIIQQEDRTLELRLKQLDTEQNALATEMDAVKKVIKDNVEKTFKTFSD
;
A
#
# COMPACT_ATOMS: atom_id res chain seq x y z
N MET A 1 -6.57 34.62 96.93
CA MET A 1 -7.54 33.96 96.01
C MET A 1 -8.57 33.25 96.86
N GLY A 2 -9.87 33.39 96.56
CA GLY A 2 -10.91 32.59 97.22
C GLY A 2 -10.78 31.11 96.81
N MET A 3 -11.22 30.18 97.67
CA MET A 3 -11.10 28.72 97.44
C MET A 3 -11.60 28.29 96.06
N ALA A 4 -12.75 28.82 95.62
CA ALA A 4 -13.33 28.53 94.31
C ALA A 4 -12.41 28.91 93.13
N ALA A 5 -11.71 30.04 93.21
CA ALA A 5 -10.81 30.50 92.17
C ALA A 5 -9.53 29.64 92.07
N SER A 6 -8.99 29.19 93.21
CA SER A 6 -7.82 28.31 93.24
C SER A 6 -8.17 26.90 92.73
N GLN A 7 -9.34 26.38 93.07
CA GLN A 7 -9.84 25.10 92.55
C GLN A 7 -10.12 25.16 91.05
N ALA A 8 -10.74 26.23 90.55
CA ALA A 8 -10.97 26.45 89.11
C ALA A 8 -9.65 26.53 88.32
N ARG A 9 -8.63 27.22 88.85
CA ARG A 9 -7.30 27.28 88.23
C ARG A 9 -6.60 25.91 88.23
N TYR A 10 -6.68 25.16 89.32
CA TYR A 10 -6.12 23.81 89.40
C TYR A 10 -6.76 22.86 88.37
N LEU A 11 -8.08 22.92 88.21
CA LEU A 11 -8.81 22.16 87.19
C LEU A 11 -8.39 22.58 85.77
N ALA A 12 -8.25 23.88 85.51
CA ALA A 12 -7.79 24.39 84.22
C ALA A 12 -6.35 23.94 83.87
N LEU A 13 -5.44 23.96 84.85
CA LEU A 13 -4.07 23.48 84.67
C LEU A 13 -4.02 21.96 84.49
N THR A 14 -4.87 21.22 85.20
CA THR A 14 -5.02 19.77 85.02
C THR A 14 -5.50 19.44 83.60
N ALA A 15 -6.48 20.18 83.08
CA ALA A 15 -6.96 20.03 81.71
C ALA A 15 -5.86 20.34 80.68
N ARG A 16 -5.08 21.42 80.88
CA ARG A 16 -3.93 21.75 80.01
C ARG A 16 -2.84 20.67 80.04
N LYS A 17 -2.46 20.20 81.23
CA LYS A 17 -1.49 19.11 81.39
C LYS A 17 -1.93 17.83 80.69
N THR A 18 -3.21 17.48 80.81
CA THR A 18 -3.79 16.33 80.12
C THR A 18 -3.76 16.53 78.59
N ASN A 19 -4.02 17.76 78.11
CA ASN A 19 -3.92 18.08 76.69
C ASN A 19 -2.48 17.98 76.16
N THR A 20 -1.48 18.50 76.90
CA THR A 20 -0.06 18.39 76.52
C THR A 20 0.42 16.94 76.51
N GLU A 21 -0.04 16.12 77.45
CA GLU A 21 0.25 14.68 77.48
C GLU A 21 -0.37 13.94 76.28
N TRP A 22 -1.60 14.30 75.92
CA TRP A 22 -2.29 13.76 74.75
C TRP A 22 -1.61 14.17 73.43
N GLU A 23 -1.15 15.42 73.31
CA GLU A 23 -0.36 15.88 72.18
C GLU A 23 0.99 15.14 72.08
N GLY A 24 1.67 14.93 73.22
CA GLY A 24 2.91 14.14 73.26
C GLY A 24 2.71 12.68 72.82
N GLN A 25 1.59 12.05 73.20
CA GLN A 25 1.25 10.71 72.74
C GLN A 25 1.02 10.65 71.22
N GLN A 26 0.31 11.62 70.64
CA GLN A 26 0.11 11.69 69.19
C GLN A 26 1.42 11.88 68.44
N ILE A 27 2.33 12.73 68.94
CA ILE A 27 3.65 12.90 68.33
C ILE A 27 4.43 11.59 68.35
N ASN A 28 4.43 10.85 69.46
CA ASN A 28 5.10 9.55 69.54
C ASN A 28 4.48 8.50 68.58
N GLN A 29 3.15 8.53 68.41
CA GLN A 29 2.48 7.69 67.39
C GLN A 29 2.92 8.08 65.97
N ALA A 30 2.96 9.37 65.65
CA ALA A 30 3.43 9.87 64.36
C ALA A 30 4.88 9.47 64.07
N ARG A 31 5.78 9.60 65.06
CA ARG A 31 7.18 9.14 64.93
C ARG A 31 7.29 7.64 64.71
N THR A 32 6.45 6.84 65.38
CA THR A 32 6.40 5.39 65.15
C THR A 32 5.94 5.06 63.72
N ALA A 33 4.97 5.82 63.19
CA ALA A 33 4.53 5.67 61.80
C ALA A 33 5.64 6.05 60.80
N LEU A 34 6.36 7.14 61.05
CA LEU A 34 7.52 7.55 60.24
C LEU A 34 8.65 6.50 60.27
N ALA A 35 8.91 5.88 61.41
CA ALA A 35 9.88 4.79 61.53
C ALA A 35 9.49 3.57 60.68
N ASN A 36 8.21 3.21 60.66
CA ASN A 36 7.69 2.14 59.81
C ASN A 36 7.82 2.49 58.32
N GLN A 37 7.55 3.74 57.93
CA GLN A 37 7.74 4.21 56.56
C GLN A 37 9.21 4.14 56.14
N SER A 38 10.13 4.58 57.00
CA SER A 38 11.58 4.48 56.77
C SER A 38 12.03 3.02 56.58
N ALA A 39 11.53 2.09 57.40
CA ALA A 39 11.83 0.67 57.26
C ALA A 39 11.30 0.09 55.94
N ASN A 40 10.12 0.53 55.48
CA ASN A 40 9.57 0.12 54.19
C ASN A 40 10.41 0.62 53.02
N LEU A 41 10.85 1.89 53.04
CA LEU A 41 11.74 2.45 52.01
C LEU A 41 13.08 1.72 51.97
N PHE A 42 13.62 1.35 53.13
CA PHE A 42 14.84 0.55 53.22
C PHE A 42 14.67 -0.85 52.61
N ASN A 43 13.54 -1.51 52.87
CA ASN A 43 13.23 -2.82 52.26
C ASN A 43 13.04 -2.70 50.74
N GLN A 44 12.44 -1.62 50.25
CA GLN A 44 12.34 -1.35 48.81
C GLN A 44 13.73 -1.17 48.19
N LEU A 45 14.62 -0.44 48.85
CA LEU A 45 16.01 -0.28 48.40
C LEU A 45 16.74 -1.62 48.27
N LEU A 46 16.56 -2.53 49.24
CA LEU A 46 17.17 -3.87 49.21
C LEU A 46 16.61 -4.78 48.11
N ALA A 47 15.35 -4.58 47.74
CA ALA A 47 14.68 -5.37 46.71
C ALA A 47 14.99 -4.89 45.28
N LEU A 48 15.62 -3.72 45.12
CA LEU A 48 16.00 -3.20 43.81
C LEU A 48 17.20 -3.96 43.24
N GLU A 49 17.04 -4.56 42.06
CA GLU A 49 18.11 -5.22 41.32
C GLU A 49 18.74 -4.26 40.30
N VAL A 50 20.07 -4.27 40.22
CA VAL A 50 20.81 -3.49 39.22
C VAL A 50 20.59 -4.15 37.84
N PRO A 51 20.11 -3.41 36.83
CA PRO A 51 19.97 -3.96 35.48
C PRO A 51 21.31 -4.43 34.92
N ASN A 52 21.33 -5.61 34.30
CA ASN A 52 22.50 -6.16 33.64
C ASN A 52 22.58 -5.67 32.19
N ALA A 53 23.76 -5.19 31.77
CA ALA A 53 23.97 -4.79 30.38
C ALA A 53 24.01 -6.03 29.46
N PRO A 54 23.33 -5.99 28.30
CA PRO A 54 23.40 -7.07 27.32
C PRO A 54 24.83 -7.18 26.77
N LYS A 55 25.32 -8.40 26.56
CA LYS A 55 26.62 -8.64 25.93
C LYS A 55 26.42 -8.87 24.44
N THR A 56 27.23 -8.24 23.61
CA THR A 56 27.18 -8.42 22.15
C THR A 56 27.32 -9.89 21.76
N THR A 57 28.17 -10.65 22.47
CA THR A 57 28.40 -12.07 22.25
C THR A 57 27.16 -12.95 22.39
N ASP A 58 26.16 -12.50 23.15
CA ASP A 58 24.91 -13.26 23.34
C ASP A 58 23.97 -13.12 22.13
N TYR A 59 24.30 -12.24 21.19
CA TYR A 59 23.57 -11.97 19.93
C TYR A 59 24.43 -12.27 18.71
N THR A 60 25.56 -12.97 18.92
CA THR A 60 26.53 -13.26 17.88
C THR A 60 26.57 -14.76 17.64
N ASP A 61 26.23 -15.19 16.42
CA ASP A 61 26.21 -16.59 16.00
C ASP A 61 27.17 -16.85 14.84
N ILE A 62 27.60 -18.10 14.72
CA ILE A 62 28.37 -18.57 13.56
C ILE A 62 27.37 -18.90 12.45
N GLN A 63 27.47 -18.20 11.33
CA GLN A 63 26.68 -18.42 10.13
C GLN A 63 27.53 -19.11 9.07
N TYR A 64 26.95 -20.10 8.40
CA TYR A 64 27.53 -20.77 7.25
C TYR A 64 26.81 -20.32 5.98
N SER A 65 27.55 -19.91 4.96
CA SER A 65 26.99 -19.59 3.63
C SER A 65 27.74 -20.31 2.52
N PHE A 66 27.09 -20.48 1.37
CA PHE A 66 27.68 -21.01 0.16
C PHE A 66 27.12 -20.28 -1.07
N SER A 67 27.87 -20.30 -2.17
CA SER A 67 27.40 -19.76 -3.45
C SER A 67 27.28 -20.87 -4.48
N ASP A 68 26.15 -20.89 -5.19
CA ASP A 68 25.93 -21.77 -6.34
C ASP A 68 26.39 -21.15 -7.67
N GLY A 69 26.98 -19.95 -7.62
CA GLY A 69 27.40 -19.15 -8.77
C GLY A 69 26.41 -18.03 -9.11
N ASP A 70 25.11 -18.25 -8.86
CA ASP A 70 24.04 -17.30 -9.17
C ASP A 70 23.48 -16.63 -7.89
N ASN A 71 23.39 -17.38 -6.80
CA ASN A 71 22.84 -16.96 -5.52
C ASN A 71 23.86 -17.19 -4.39
N GLU A 72 23.75 -16.37 -3.35
CA GLU A 72 24.41 -16.60 -2.07
C GLU A 72 23.38 -17.13 -1.08
N SER A 73 23.57 -18.39 -0.68
CA SER A 73 22.68 -19.12 0.21
C SER A 73 23.27 -19.20 1.61
N VAL A 74 22.42 -19.05 2.61
CA VAL A 74 22.74 -19.19 4.03
C VAL A 74 22.18 -20.51 4.53
N ILE A 75 22.99 -21.27 5.28
CA ILE A 75 22.50 -22.40 6.05
C ILE A 75 21.81 -21.87 7.31
N ASP A 76 20.51 -22.08 7.39
CA ASP A 76 19.64 -21.64 8.49
C ASP A 76 19.71 -22.61 9.67
N SER A 77 19.64 -23.91 9.38
CA SER A 77 19.70 -24.96 10.39
C SER A 77 20.14 -26.29 9.82
N TRP A 78 20.65 -27.16 10.68
CA TRP A 78 21.04 -28.53 10.31
C TRP A 78 20.70 -29.51 11.44
N GLN A 79 20.29 -30.72 11.05
CA GLN A 79 20.01 -31.81 11.96
C GLN A 79 20.71 -33.08 11.50
N GLN A 80 21.47 -33.72 12.38
CA GLN A 80 22.14 -34.97 12.05
C GLN A 80 21.10 -36.07 11.79
N LEU A 81 21.32 -36.86 10.74
CA LEU A 81 20.48 -38.02 10.44
C LEU A 81 20.58 -39.05 11.57
N SER A 82 19.43 -39.53 12.04
CA SER A 82 19.34 -40.55 13.10
C SER A 82 19.75 -41.94 12.62
N THR A 83 19.74 -42.17 11.30
CA THR A 83 20.15 -43.42 10.66
C THR A 83 21.36 -43.17 9.78
N ALA A 84 22.32 -44.09 9.82
CA ALA A 84 23.53 -43.98 9.03
C ALA A 84 23.19 -44.10 7.53
N ASN A 85 23.54 -43.09 6.74
CA ASN A 85 23.46 -43.08 5.30
C ASN A 85 24.88 -42.88 4.73
N PRO A 86 25.34 -43.69 3.76
CA PRO A 86 26.69 -43.57 3.21
C PRO A 86 26.91 -42.30 2.39
N ASN A 87 25.86 -41.64 1.91
CA ASN A 87 25.95 -40.49 1.02
C ASN A 87 25.64 -39.15 1.70
N TYR A 88 24.93 -39.15 2.84
CA TYR A 88 24.48 -37.95 3.54
C TYR A 88 24.54 -38.15 5.06
N ASN A 89 24.76 -37.07 5.81
CA ASN A 89 24.87 -37.12 7.28
C ASN A 89 23.98 -36.09 8.00
N TYR A 90 23.46 -35.07 7.32
CA TYR A 90 22.55 -34.06 7.87
C TYR A 90 21.32 -33.82 6.98
N ILE A 91 20.25 -33.31 7.57
CA ILE A 91 19.21 -32.55 6.89
C ILE A 91 19.56 -31.08 7.09
N VAL A 92 19.68 -30.33 6.01
CA VAL A 92 20.07 -28.91 6.02
C VAL A 92 18.91 -28.08 5.49
N ASN A 93 18.52 -27.07 6.26
CA ASN A 93 17.66 -25.99 5.80
C ASN A 93 18.55 -24.82 5.40
N SER A 94 18.37 -24.33 4.18
CA SER A 94 19.09 -23.18 3.65
C SER A 94 18.12 -22.19 3.03
N TYR A 95 18.53 -20.93 2.92
CA TYR A 95 17.75 -19.93 2.20
C TYR A 95 18.63 -18.96 1.42
N TYR A 96 18.06 -18.37 0.40
CA TYR A 96 18.60 -17.21 -0.29
C TYR A 96 17.48 -16.21 -0.59
N TYR A 97 17.86 -14.98 -0.90
CA TYR A 97 16.90 -13.97 -1.34
C TYR A 97 16.98 -13.80 -2.84
N ALA A 98 15.84 -13.89 -3.51
CA ALA A 98 15.72 -13.60 -4.93
C ALA A 98 14.63 -12.58 -5.19
N ASN A 99 14.78 -11.81 -6.26
CA ASN A 99 13.72 -10.95 -6.78
C ASN A 99 12.77 -11.82 -7.59
N VAL A 100 11.60 -12.13 -7.02
CA VAL A 100 10.56 -12.92 -7.67
C VAL A 100 9.53 -11.97 -8.26
N TYR A 101 9.20 -12.14 -9.55
CA TYR A 101 8.13 -11.37 -10.17
C TYR A 101 6.79 -11.88 -9.66
N THR A 102 6.07 -11.06 -8.90
CA THR A 102 4.89 -11.49 -8.14
C THR A 102 3.72 -10.55 -8.38
N GLY A 103 2.57 -11.14 -8.68
CA GLY A 103 1.26 -10.52 -8.77
C GLY A 103 0.71 -10.19 -7.39
N SER A 104 0.26 -8.94 -7.24
CA SER A 104 -0.26 -8.42 -5.98
C SER A 104 -1.67 -7.90 -6.15
N GLU A 105 -2.49 -8.18 -5.14
CA GLU A 105 -3.79 -7.55 -4.91
C GLU A 105 -3.63 -6.56 -3.75
N LYS A 106 -4.16 -5.35 -3.92
CA LYS A 106 -4.10 -4.27 -2.93
C LYS A 106 -5.47 -3.63 -2.79
N LYS A 107 -5.64 -2.90 -1.68
CA LYS A 107 -6.86 -2.17 -1.36
C LYS A 107 -6.52 -0.69 -1.20
N LEU A 108 -7.13 0.15 -2.03
CA LEU A 108 -6.96 1.60 -1.98
C LEU A 108 -7.96 2.17 -0.96
N GLU A 109 -7.44 2.84 0.06
CA GLU A 109 -8.29 3.52 1.05
C GLU A 109 -8.79 4.85 0.48
N ASN A 110 -10.07 5.15 0.69
CA ASN A 110 -10.73 6.35 0.19
C ASN A 110 -10.48 6.60 -1.32
N PRO A 111 -10.91 5.68 -2.19
CA PRO A 111 -10.56 5.72 -3.61
C PRO A 111 -11.25 6.84 -4.39
N GLN A 112 -12.34 7.42 -3.87
CA GLN A 112 -13.12 8.48 -4.53
C GLN A 112 -13.46 8.13 -5.99
N VAL A 113 -13.95 6.91 -6.22
CA VAL A 113 -14.41 6.45 -7.54
C VAL A 113 -15.66 7.24 -7.93
N HIS A 114 -15.62 7.91 -9.08
CA HIS A 114 -16.76 8.67 -9.59
C HIS A 114 -16.78 8.66 -11.11
N ILE A 115 -17.93 9.01 -11.67
CA ILE A 115 -18.13 9.14 -13.11
C ILE A 115 -18.27 10.62 -13.42
N GLU A 116 -17.46 11.10 -14.35
CA GLU A 116 -17.61 12.42 -14.95
C GLU A 116 -18.05 12.25 -16.41
N LYS A 117 -18.70 13.27 -16.95
CA LYS A 117 -18.95 13.36 -18.38
C LYS A 117 -17.80 14.09 -19.03
N GLU A 118 -17.26 13.51 -20.10
CA GLU A 118 -16.19 14.12 -20.87
C GLU A 118 -16.56 14.05 -22.35
N VAL A 119 -16.27 15.12 -23.09
CA VAL A 119 -16.37 15.09 -24.55
C VAL A 119 -15.04 14.58 -25.08
N VAL A 120 -15.07 13.44 -25.75
CA VAL A 120 -13.91 12.83 -26.38
C VAL A 120 -13.87 13.23 -27.84
N THR A 121 -12.75 13.82 -28.27
CA THR A 121 -12.45 14.04 -29.68
C THR A 121 -11.85 12.77 -30.26
N ASN A 122 -12.61 12.10 -31.12
CA ASN A 122 -12.18 10.97 -31.91
C ASN A 122 -11.64 11.49 -33.25
N GLU A 123 -10.33 11.32 -33.47
CA GLU A 123 -9.72 11.60 -34.76
C GLU A 123 -9.76 10.34 -35.62
N PHE A 124 -10.11 10.50 -36.90
CA PHE A 124 -10.05 9.40 -37.85
C PHE A 124 -8.59 9.07 -38.14
N VAL A 125 -8.18 7.84 -37.82
CA VAL A 125 -6.78 7.40 -37.92
C VAL A 125 -6.48 6.98 -39.36
N ASP A 126 -5.41 7.54 -39.93
CA ASP A 126 -4.90 7.09 -41.21
C ASP A 126 -4.20 5.72 -41.06
N PRO A 127 -4.35 4.80 -42.02
CA PRO A 127 -3.56 3.59 -42.02
C PRO A 127 -2.08 3.93 -42.25
N SER A 128 -1.20 3.01 -41.86
CA SER A 128 0.23 3.19 -42.08
C SER A 128 0.92 1.88 -42.46
N ALA A 129 2.00 2.00 -43.22
CA ALA A 129 2.86 0.87 -43.59
C ALA A 129 4.33 1.15 -43.23
N VAL A 130 4.90 0.30 -42.37
CA VAL A 130 6.29 0.46 -41.91
C VAL A 130 7.15 -0.70 -42.41
N LEU A 131 8.27 -0.40 -43.07
CA LEU A 131 9.30 -1.39 -43.40
C LEU A 131 10.15 -1.70 -42.17
N ASN A 132 10.21 -2.97 -41.78
CA ASN A 132 11.00 -3.46 -40.66
C ASN A 132 12.45 -3.79 -41.10
N ASP A 133 13.37 -3.86 -40.13
CA ASP A 133 14.79 -4.15 -40.36
C ASP A 133 15.03 -5.55 -40.99
N ASP A 134 14.09 -6.48 -40.82
CA ASP A 134 14.13 -7.83 -41.40
C ASP A 134 13.59 -7.90 -42.83
N GLY A 135 13.13 -6.78 -43.39
CA GLY A 135 12.59 -6.68 -44.76
C GLY A 135 11.09 -6.94 -44.88
N THR A 136 10.38 -7.18 -43.77
CA THR A 136 8.91 -7.31 -43.76
C THR A 136 8.21 -5.95 -43.66
N TYR A 137 6.95 -5.87 -44.10
CA TYR A 137 6.10 -4.69 -43.86
C TYR A 137 5.12 -4.94 -42.73
N THR A 138 5.03 -4.01 -41.78
CA THR A 138 3.92 -3.95 -40.82
C THR A 138 2.90 -2.93 -41.30
N ILE A 139 1.72 -3.39 -41.69
CA ILE A 139 0.58 -2.52 -42.04
C ILE A 139 -0.32 -2.40 -40.81
N THR A 140 -0.61 -1.16 -40.41
CA THR A 140 -1.56 -0.83 -39.34
C THR A 140 -2.80 -0.20 -39.94
N PHE A 141 -3.97 -0.82 -39.72
CA PHE A 141 -5.25 -0.33 -40.22
C PHE A 141 -5.86 0.74 -39.28
N PRO A 142 -6.85 1.53 -39.74
CA PRO A 142 -7.50 2.56 -38.92
C PRO A 142 -8.11 2.03 -37.61
N ASN A 143 -8.54 0.77 -37.61
CA ASN A 143 -9.07 0.09 -36.41
C ASN A 143 -7.98 -0.42 -35.44
N GLY A 144 -6.70 -0.12 -35.70
CA GLY A 144 -5.55 -0.52 -34.89
C GLY A 144 -5.05 -1.94 -35.14
N SER A 145 -5.75 -2.74 -35.95
CA SER A 145 -5.29 -4.08 -36.34
C SER A 145 -4.00 -4.00 -37.13
N LYS A 146 -3.11 -4.98 -36.93
CA LYS A 146 -1.82 -5.05 -37.62
C LYS A 146 -1.70 -6.35 -38.39
N ILE A 147 -1.13 -6.26 -39.58
CA ILE A 147 -0.67 -7.41 -40.35
C ILE A 147 0.81 -7.24 -40.68
N THR A 148 1.55 -8.34 -40.67
CA THR A 148 2.95 -8.38 -41.10
C THR A 148 3.02 -9.14 -42.41
N CYS A 149 3.57 -8.51 -43.44
CA CYS A 149 3.68 -9.07 -44.78
C CYS A 149 5.14 -9.35 -45.11
N ASP A 150 5.42 -10.59 -45.51
CA ASP A 150 6.74 -11.03 -45.95
C ASP A 150 6.93 -10.76 -47.46
N ALA A 151 8.17 -10.50 -47.87
CA ALA A 151 8.51 -10.42 -49.29
C ALA A 151 8.31 -11.78 -49.95
N ILE A 152 7.51 -11.83 -51.03
CA ILE A 152 7.27 -13.06 -51.78
C ILE A 152 8.42 -13.27 -52.77
N THR A 153 9.16 -14.35 -52.58
CA THR A 153 10.33 -14.69 -53.41
C THR A 153 10.10 -15.98 -54.20
N ASN A 154 10.83 -16.14 -55.30
CA ASN A 154 10.84 -17.39 -56.07
C ASN A 154 11.18 -18.59 -55.17
N GLU A 155 12.18 -18.44 -54.27
CA GLU A 155 12.59 -19.49 -53.34
C GLU A 155 11.47 -19.89 -52.37
N ALA A 156 10.69 -18.94 -51.85
CA ALA A 156 9.56 -19.22 -50.97
C ALA A 156 8.48 -20.05 -51.69
N THR A 157 8.14 -19.70 -52.94
CA THR A 157 7.13 -20.41 -53.73
C THR A 157 7.58 -21.78 -54.26
N GLU A 158 8.89 -22.02 -54.39
CA GLU A 158 9.41 -23.37 -54.69
C GLU A 158 9.24 -24.33 -53.51
N LYS A 159 9.25 -23.81 -52.29
CA LYS A 159 9.10 -24.59 -51.05
C LYS A 159 7.64 -24.79 -50.65
N ASP A 160 6.73 -23.92 -51.09
CA ASP A 160 5.30 -24.00 -50.80
C ASP A 160 4.44 -23.96 -52.08
N ALA A 161 3.89 -25.14 -52.43
CA ALA A 161 3.02 -25.31 -53.58
C ALA A 161 1.70 -24.53 -53.48
N LYS A 162 1.16 -24.31 -52.27
CA LYS A 162 -0.09 -23.56 -52.06
C LYS A 162 0.14 -22.06 -52.22
N LEU A 163 1.24 -21.55 -51.67
CA LEU A 163 1.67 -20.16 -51.90
C LEU A 163 1.86 -19.91 -53.40
N LYS A 164 2.51 -20.83 -54.11
CA LYS A 164 2.73 -20.73 -55.56
C LYS A 164 1.42 -20.66 -56.36
N GLU A 165 0.44 -21.50 -56.01
CA GLU A 165 -0.88 -21.47 -56.65
C GLU A 165 -1.59 -20.15 -56.38
N ALA A 166 -1.66 -19.72 -55.12
CA ALA A 166 -2.31 -18.47 -54.71
C ALA A 166 -1.65 -17.23 -55.35
N PHE A 167 -0.31 -17.20 -55.44
CA PHE A 167 0.41 -16.12 -56.10
C PHE A 167 0.09 -16.06 -57.61
N ASN A 168 0.04 -17.21 -58.30
CA ASN A 168 -0.29 -17.23 -59.73
C ASN A 168 -1.71 -16.71 -60.00
N ASP A 169 -2.67 -17.04 -59.13
CA ASP A 169 -4.03 -16.53 -59.22
C ASP A 169 -4.08 -15.01 -58.98
N PHE A 170 -3.35 -14.51 -57.98
CA PHE A 170 -3.20 -13.07 -57.74
C PHE A 170 -2.57 -12.35 -58.93
N ALA A 171 -1.44 -12.83 -59.44
CA ALA A 171 -0.73 -12.22 -60.56
C ALA A 171 -1.60 -12.19 -61.83
N LYS A 172 -2.38 -13.24 -62.07
CA LYS A 172 -3.36 -13.29 -63.16
C LYS A 172 -4.50 -12.30 -62.95
N ALA A 173 -5.02 -12.16 -61.74
CA ALA A 173 -6.10 -11.23 -61.41
C ALA A 173 -5.66 -9.76 -61.56
N LYS A 174 -4.40 -9.45 -61.25
CA LYS A 174 -3.78 -8.13 -61.40
C LYS A 174 -3.21 -7.86 -62.80
N GLU A 175 -3.38 -8.79 -63.75
CA GLU A 175 -2.85 -8.72 -65.11
C GLU A 175 -1.33 -8.46 -65.17
N LEU A 176 -0.57 -8.96 -64.20
CA LEU A 176 0.86 -8.72 -64.10
C LEU A 176 1.61 -9.53 -65.17
N ALA A 177 2.45 -8.84 -65.94
CA ALA A 177 3.24 -9.44 -67.01
C ALA A 177 4.52 -10.09 -66.45
N TYR A 178 4.37 -11.25 -65.82
CA TYR A 178 5.48 -12.07 -65.36
C TYR A 178 5.70 -13.27 -66.30
N GLU A 179 6.98 -13.64 -66.49
CA GLU A 179 7.30 -14.94 -67.09
C GLU A 179 6.72 -16.05 -66.20
N ALA A 180 6.22 -17.14 -66.78
CA ALA A 180 5.58 -18.21 -66.03
C ALA A 180 6.50 -18.76 -64.93
N GLY A 181 6.23 -18.39 -63.67
CA GLY A 181 7.02 -18.77 -62.50
C GLY A 181 8.13 -17.80 -62.09
N ALA A 182 8.21 -16.59 -62.65
CA ALA A 182 9.16 -15.57 -62.22
C ALA A 182 8.46 -14.48 -61.39
N ILE A 183 8.76 -14.43 -60.09
CA ILE A 183 8.32 -13.37 -59.18
C ILE A 183 9.40 -12.29 -59.15
N PRO A 184 9.07 -11.01 -59.38
CA PRO A 184 10.04 -9.94 -59.19
C PRO A 184 10.36 -9.77 -57.71
N ASP A 185 11.64 -9.78 -57.40
CA ASP A 185 12.15 -9.62 -56.04
C ASP A 185 11.83 -8.20 -55.53
N GLY A 186 11.22 -8.11 -54.35
CA GLY A 186 10.87 -6.85 -53.69
C GLY A 186 9.61 -6.13 -54.18
N GLU A 187 8.86 -6.70 -55.14
CA GLU A 187 7.67 -6.04 -55.71
C GLU A 187 6.34 -6.55 -55.15
N VAL A 188 6.34 -7.74 -54.53
CA VAL A 188 5.13 -8.36 -53.97
C VAL A 188 5.39 -8.83 -52.55
N TYR A 189 4.46 -8.48 -51.67
CA TYR A 189 4.45 -8.87 -50.26
C TYR A 189 3.17 -9.65 -49.97
N GLY A 190 3.22 -10.57 -49.01
CA GLY A 190 2.04 -11.34 -48.65
C GLY A 190 2.07 -11.89 -47.24
N TYR A 191 0.90 -12.24 -46.75
CA TYR A 191 0.70 -12.85 -45.45
C TYR A 191 -0.34 -13.96 -45.55
N GLN A 192 -0.33 -14.88 -44.59
CA GLN A 192 -1.33 -15.92 -44.46
C GLN A 192 -2.22 -15.63 -43.26
N ASP A 193 -3.54 -15.62 -43.46
CA ASP A 193 -4.50 -15.41 -42.37
C ASP A 193 -4.69 -16.69 -41.51
N ALA A 194 -5.46 -16.56 -40.43
CA ALA A 194 -5.74 -17.67 -39.52
C ALA A 194 -6.45 -18.87 -40.18
N SER A 195 -7.07 -18.68 -41.35
CA SER A 195 -7.71 -19.75 -42.13
C SER A 195 -6.73 -20.49 -43.05
N GLY A 196 -5.50 -20.01 -43.17
CA GLY A 196 -4.50 -20.52 -44.10
C GLY A 196 -4.62 -19.93 -45.50
N THR A 197 -5.41 -18.88 -45.69
CA THR A 197 -5.58 -18.20 -46.98
C THR A 197 -4.50 -17.15 -47.17
N TRP A 198 -3.89 -17.12 -48.35
CA TRP A 198 -2.86 -16.15 -48.71
C TRP A 198 -3.47 -14.86 -49.22
N HIS A 199 -2.95 -13.74 -48.73
CA HIS A 199 -3.26 -12.39 -49.15
C HIS A 199 -1.99 -11.71 -49.65
N PHE A 200 -2.11 -10.90 -50.70
CA PHE A 200 -0.98 -10.28 -51.39
C PHE A 200 -1.21 -8.80 -51.61
N TYR A 201 -0.12 -8.03 -51.52
CA TYR A 201 -0.04 -6.62 -51.85
C TYR A 201 1.13 -6.38 -52.79
N LEU A 202 0.93 -5.51 -53.78
CA LEU A 202 2.02 -4.93 -54.54
C LEU A 202 2.75 -3.91 -53.67
N LYS A 203 4.05 -3.75 -53.91
CA LYS A 203 4.86 -2.74 -53.23
C LYS A 203 4.28 -1.32 -53.41
N GLU A 204 3.79 -1.03 -54.61
CA GLU A 204 3.09 0.23 -54.94
C GLU A 204 1.81 0.41 -54.11
N GLU A 205 1.01 -0.65 -53.94
CA GLU A 205 -0.21 -0.60 -53.10
C GLU A 205 0.15 -0.34 -51.63
N ILE A 206 1.26 -0.90 -51.14
CA ILE A 206 1.76 -0.62 -49.78
C ILE A 206 2.23 0.84 -49.65
N ASP A 207 2.90 1.38 -50.67
CA ASP A 207 3.38 2.78 -50.67
C ASP A 207 2.23 3.81 -50.74
N GLU A 208 1.07 3.39 -51.23
CA GLU A 208 -0.16 4.21 -51.23
C GLU A 208 -0.90 4.21 -49.89
N ILE A 209 -0.62 3.24 -48.99
CA ILE A 209 -1.30 3.14 -47.69
C ILE A 209 -1.13 4.42 -46.86
N ASP A 210 0.10 4.94 -46.76
CA ASP A 210 0.38 6.17 -46.00
C ASP A 210 -0.28 7.43 -46.59
N GLN A 211 -0.88 7.33 -47.78
CA GLN A 211 -1.58 8.43 -48.46
C GLN A 211 -3.10 8.33 -48.33
N MET A 212 -3.62 7.21 -47.82
CA MET A 212 -5.06 7.03 -47.63
C MET A 212 -5.57 7.96 -46.53
N LYS A 213 -6.68 8.64 -46.79
CA LYS A 213 -7.34 9.60 -45.90
C LYS A 213 -8.82 9.31 -45.80
N PRO A 214 -9.47 9.65 -44.66
CA PRO A 214 -10.93 9.57 -44.56
C PRO A 214 -11.61 10.45 -45.61
N GLU A 215 -12.71 9.96 -46.18
CA GLU A 215 -13.48 10.68 -47.19
C GLU A 215 -14.72 11.32 -46.54
N VAL A 216 -14.87 12.65 -46.68
CA VAL A 216 -16.06 13.39 -46.23
C VAL A 216 -16.91 13.79 -47.43
N THR A 217 -18.19 13.40 -47.42
CA THR A 217 -19.16 13.70 -48.48
C THR A 217 -20.40 14.41 -47.91
N LEU A 218 -20.96 15.34 -48.67
CA LEU A 218 -22.22 16.04 -48.35
C LEU A 218 -23.32 15.56 -49.29
N ASP A 219 -24.44 15.09 -48.75
CA ASP A 219 -25.68 14.92 -49.50
C ASP A 219 -26.46 16.25 -49.52
N PRO A 220 -26.54 16.94 -50.67
CA PRO A 220 -27.20 18.24 -50.76
C PRO A 220 -28.73 18.16 -50.66
N VAL A 221 -29.34 16.97 -50.76
CA VAL A 221 -30.80 16.80 -50.70
C VAL A 221 -31.26 16.73 -49.25
N ASN A 222 -30.57 15.92 -48.44
CA ASN A 222 -30.91 15.72 -47.03
C ASN A 222 -30.10 16.62 -46.09
N ASN A 223 -29.11 17.34 -46.63
CA ASN A 223 -28.15 18.15 -45.86
C ASN A 223 -27.43 17.31 -44.81
N THR A 224 -27.03 16.08 -45.14
CA THR A 224 -26.33 15.16 -44.24
C THR A 224 -24.88 15.01 -44.66
N TYR A 225 -23.98 14.99 -43.69
CA TYR A 225 -22.57 14.66 -43.94
C TYR A 225 -22.32 13.18 -43.73
N THR A 226 -21.45 12.60 -44.54
CA THR A 226 -21.01 11.21 -44.38
C THR A 226 -19.49 11.17 -44.34
N ILE A 227 -18.93 10.53 -43.31
CA ILE A 227 -17.49 10.30 -43.18
C ILE A 227 -17.24 8.81 -43.38
N THR A 228 -16.37 8.47 -44.32
CA THR A 228 -15.91 7.09 -44.57
C THR A 228 -14.45 6.97 -44.15
N THR A 229 -14.10 5.92 -43.41
CA THR A 229 -12.71 5.69 -42.98
C THR A 229 -11.79 5.54 -44.20
N ALA A 230 -10.51 5.83 -44.02
CA ALA A 230 -9.51 5.83 -45.10
C ALA A 230 -9.40 4.48 -45.85
N ASP A 231 -9.69 3.37 -45.17
CA ASP A 231 -9.72 2.02 -45.73
C ASP A 231 -11.09 1.61 -46.31
N GLY A 232 -12.10 2.49 -46.26
CA GLY A 232 -13.45 2.24 -46.71
C GLY A 232 -14.26 1.28 -45.84
N SER A 233 -13.76 0.88 -44.67
CA SER A 233 -14.36 -0.17 -43.84
C SER A 233 -15.60 0.30 -43.06
N GLN A 234 -15.67 1.58 -42.71
CA GLN A 234 -16.77 2.15 -41.92
C GLN A 234 -17.26 3.46 -42.52
N THR A 235 -18.56 3.71 -42.37
CA THR A 235 -19.24 4.91 -42.84
C THR A 235 -20.17 5.44 -41.75
N PHE A 236 -20.03 6.71 -41.42
CA PHE A 236 -20.79 7.41 -40.38
C PHE A 236 -21.60 8.54 -41.02
N THR A 237 -22.90 8.63 -40.72
CA THR A 237 -23.79 9.65 -41.28
C THR A 237 -24.24 10.60 -40.17
N TYR A 238 -23.99 11.89 -40.37
CA TYR A 238 -24.31 12.98 -39.45
C TYR A 238 -25.45 13.82 -40.02
N GLU A 239 -26.51 13.96 -39.24
CA GLU A 239 -27.73 14.69 -39.61
C GLU A 239 -27.69 16.12 -39.04
N PRO A 240 -28.34 17.09 -39.71
CA PRO A 240 -28.42 18.45 -39.19
C PRO A 240 -29.25 18.46 -37.89
N ILE A 241 -28.82 19.24 -36.91
CA ILE A 241 -29.53 19.37 -35.63
C ILE A 241 -30.61 20.45 -35.73
N ASP A 242 -31.87 20.10 -35.46
CA ASP A 242 -32.98 21.07 -35.40
C ASP A 242 -33.19 21.59 -33.96
N GLU A 243 -33.67 22.83 -33.84
CA GLU A 243 -34.10 23.42 -32.57
C GLU A 243 -35.30 22.68 -31.94
N GLU A 244 -36.06 21.92 -32.72
CA GLU A 244 -37.12 21.04 -32.20
C GLU A 244 -36.52 19.81 -31.50
N ASP A 245 -35.45 19.20 -32.03
CA ASP A 245 -34.79 18.02 -31.46
C ASP A 245 -34.23 18.31 -30.05
N ILE A 246 -33.68 19.52 -29.85
CA ILE A 246 -33.13 19.97 -28.56
C ILE A 246 -34.20 19.99 -27.46
N LYS A 247 -35.45 20.33 -27.80
CA LYS A 247 -36.53 20.53 -26.81
C LYS A 247 -37.15 19.21 -26.35
N GLU A 248 -37.02 18.16 -27.14
CA GLU A 248 -37.67 16.87 -26.87
C GLU A 248 -36.78 15.90 -26.07
N ASP A 249 -35.46 16.03 -26.16
CA ASP A 249 -34.52 15.15 -25.46
C ASP A 249 -33.53 15.91 -24.55
N THR A 250 -33.81 15.86 -23.25
CA THR A 250 -32.93 16.45 -22.21
C THR A 250 -31.52 15.84 -22.16
N LYS A 251 -31.33 14.59 -22.63
CA LYS A 251 -30.00 13.96 -22.72
C LYS A 251 -29.22 14.50 -23.90
N PHE A 252 -29.89 14.68 -25.04
CA PHE A 252 -29.33 15.34 -26.21
C PHE A 252 -28.94 16.79 -25.92
N GLU A 253 -29.83 17.58 -25.32
CA GLU A 253 -29.56 18.95 -24.91
C GLU A 253 -28.31 19.04 -24.02
N ALA A 254 -28.17 18.13 -23.06
CA ALA A 254 -26.99 18.06 -22.20
C ALA A 254 -25.72 17.69 -22.97
N ALA A 255 -25.77 16.70 -23.85
CA ALA A 255 -24.62 16.27 -24.66
C ALA A 255 -24.16 17.38 -25.63
N LEU A 256 -25.10 18.09 -26.26
CA LEU A 256 -24.81 19.22 -27.15
C LEU A 256 -24.17 20.37 -26.39
N ARG A 257 -24.64 20.67 -25.16
CA ARG A 257 -24.01 21.68 -24.30
C ARG A 257 -22.58 21.31 -23.92
N ASP A 258 -22.36 20.07 -23.50
CA ASP A 258 -21.04 19.58 -23.13
C ASP A 258 -20.09 19.66 -24.35
N PHE A 259 -20.57 19.28 -25.53
CA PHE A 259 -19.86 19.44 -26.81
C PHE A 259 -19.48 20.89 -27.09
N GLU A 260 -20.43 21.82 -27.04
CA GLU A 260 -20.17 23.24 -27.28
C GLU A 260 -19.15 23.84 -26.32
N GLU A 261 -19.16 23.42 -25.05
CA GLU A 261 -18.16 23.83 -24.08
C GLU A 261 -16.77 23.30 -24.47
N ALA A 262 -16.69 22.01 -24.86
CA ALA A 262 -15.44 21.37 -25.26
C ALA A 262 -14.82 21.99 -26.53
N VAL A 263 -15.63 22.36 -27.52
CA VAL A 263 -15.16 22.98 -28.77
C VAL A 263 -15.13 24.52 -28.74
N GLY A 264 -15.51 25.13 -27.61
CA GLY A 264 -15.48 26.59 -27.41
C GLY A 264 -16.59 27.36 -28.15
N LEU A 265 -17.69 26.71 -28.50
CA LEU A 265 -18.90 27.30 -29.08
C LEU A 265 -19.91 27.79 -28.04
N ALA A 266 -19.74 27.40 -26.76
CA ALA A 266 -20.70 27.71 -25.70
C ALA A 266 -20.94 29.23 -25.53
N GLN A 267 -22.22 29.64 -25.57
CA GLN A 267 -22.63 31.03 -25.40
C GLN A 267 -22.82 31.41 -23.92
N LYS A 268 -22.59 32.68 -23.57
CA LYS A 268 -22.66 33.17 -22.17
C LYS A 268 -24.05 33.15 -21.55
N ASP A 269 -25.09 33.15 -22.38
CA ASP A 269 -26.50 33.07 -21.97
C ASP A 269 -27.02 31.62 -21.92
N GLY A 270 -26.18 30.64 -22.26
CA GLY A 270 -26.55 29.23 -22.28
C GLY A 270 -27.37 28.81 -23.49
N VAL A 271 -27.44 29.66 -24.53
CA VAL A 271 -28.09 29.32 -25.80
C VAL A 271 -27.18 28.37 -26.58
N LEU A 272 -27.75 27.24 -27.00
CA LEU A 272 -27.06 26.24 -27.82
C LEU A 272 -26.99 26.70 -29.29
N THR A 273 -25.83 26.48 -29.91
CA THR A 273 -25.51 26.80 -31.30
C THR A 273 -25.55 25.53 -32.15
N THR A 274 -26.55 25.41 -33.02
CA THR A 274 -26.66 24.31 -33.98
C THR A 274 -26.17 24.69 -35.37
N ASP A 275 -25.76 25.95 -35.57
CA ASP A 275 -25.22 26.43 -36.84
C ASP A 275 -23.97 25.65 -37.23
N ASN A 276 -24.07 24.89 -38.32
CA ASN A 276 -22.98 24.07 -38.86
C ASN A 276 -22.53 22.93 -37.91
N VAL A 277 -23.42 22.46 -37.03
CA VAL A 277 -23.21 21.27 -36.19
C VAL A 277 -24.12 20.17 -36.67
N TYR A 278 -23.55 18.99 -36.89
CA TYR A 278 -24.26 17.79 -37.31
C TYR A 278 -24.05 16.70 -36.27
N GLY A 279 -25.01 15.80 -36.12
CA GLY A 279 -24.90 14.75 -35.13
C GLY A 279 -25.69 13.50 -35.46
N TYR A 280 -25.38 12.44 -34.72
CA TYR A 280 -26.16 11.22 -34.66
C TYR A 280 -26.00 10.63 -33.25
N HIS A 281 -26.80 9.63 -32.91
CA HIS A 281 -26.53 8.80 -31.74
C HIS A 281 -26.32 7.35 -32.16
N ASP A 282 -25.39 6.67 -31.49
CA ASP A 282 -25.14 5.25 -31.72
C ASP A 282 -26.24 4.36 -31.09
N ALA A 283 -26.04 3.04 -31.18
CA ALA A 283 -26.95 2.05 -30.61
C ALA A 283 -26.98 2.06 -29.07
N ASP A 284 -25.92 2.56 -28.43
CA ASP A 284 -25.78 2.67 -26.98
C ASP A 284 -26.40 3.99 -26.44
N GLY A 285 -26.79 4.89 -27.35
CA GLY A 285 -27.38 6.19 -27.04
C GLY A 285 -26.34 7.27 -26.75
N THR A 286 -25.09 7.04 -27.13
CA THR A 286 -24.02 8.04 -27.11
C THR A 286 -24.22 9.00 -28.27
N TRP A 287 -24.21 10.29 -27.98
CA TRP A 287 -24.29 11.33 -29.00
C TRP A 287 -22.92 11.63 -29.59
N HIS A 288 -22.88 11.68 -30.91
CA HIS A 288 -21.74 12.02 -31.75
C HIS A 288 -22.02 13.30 -32.50
N PHE A 289 -21.04 14.19 -32.56
CA PHE A 289 -21.12 15.50 -33.18
C PHE A 289 -19.98 15.71 -34.17
N PHE A 290 -20.25 16.42 -35.25
CA PHE A 290 -19.30 16.75 -36.31
C PHE A 290 -19.47 18.22 -36.72
N ILE A 291 -18.34 18.89 -36.91
CA ILE A 291 -18.26 20.21 -37.52
C ILE A 291 -17.50 20.05 -38.83
N PRO A 292 -18.04 20.46 -39.98
CA PRO A 292 -17.33 20.42 -41.25
C PRO A 292 -16.36 21.62 -41.38
N ASP A 293 -15.39 21.72 -40.48
CA ASP A 293 -14.35 22.76 -40.47
C ASP A 293 -13.04 22.30 -41.13
N ASP A 294 -12.60 21.07 -40.85
CA ASP A 294 -11.48 20.38 -41.52
C ASP A 294 -11.98 19.09 -42.18
N LEU A 295 -12.15 19.13 -43.49
CA LEU A 295 -12.59 17.97 -44.28
C LEU A 295 -11.45 17.00 -44.61
N GLU A 296 -10.20 17.42 -44.44
CA GLU A 296 -9.01 16.58 -44.70
C GLU A 296 -8.67 15.74 -43.46
N ASN A 297 -8.94 16.28 -42.27
CA ASN A 297 -8.78 15.58 -40.99
C ASN A 297 -10.06 15.74 -40.15
N PRO A 298 -11.17 15.11 -40.55
CA PRO A 298 -12.44 15.23 -39.85
C PRO A 298 -12.33 14.75 -38.41
N LYS A 299 -13.17 15.29 -37.54
CA LYS A 299 -13.21 14.97 -36.11
C LYS A 299 -14.61 14.64 -35.68
N ASP A 300 -14.74 13.51 -34.99
CA ASP A 300 -15.95 13.12 -34.31
C ASP A 300 -15.84 13.50 -32.83
N TYR A 301 -16.89 14.06 -32.27
CA TYR A 301 -16.94 14.41 -30.85
C TYR A 301 -18.05 13.62 -30.18
N SER A 302 -17.70 12.81 -29.20
CA SER A 302 -18.67 11.97 -28.50
C SER A 302 -18.74 12.31 -27.01
N SER A 303 -19.93 12.34 -26.44
CA SER A 303 -20.11 12.53 -25.00
C SER A 303 -20.00 11.18 -24.29
N GLN A 304 -18.91 10.96 -23.56
CA GLN A 304 -18.65 9.70 -22.87
C GLN A 304 -18.75 9.85 -21.35
N GLN A 305 -19.17 8.77 -20.69
CA GLN A 305 -19.04 8.64 -19.24
C GLN A 305 -17.67 8.06 -18.93
N VAL A 306 -16.85 8.84 -18.24
CA VAL A 306 -15.49 8.46 -17.89
C VAL A 306 -15.42 8.20 -16.40
N THR A 307 -14.84 7.06 -16.03
CA THR A 307 -14.62 6.71 -14.63
C THR A 307 -13.30 7.29 -14.15
N TYR A 308 -13.32 7.89 -12.97
CA TYR A 308 -12.15 8.42 -12.27
C TYR A 308 -11.98 7.71 -10.93
N ILE A 309 -10.72 7.50 -10.54
CA ILE A 309 -10.31 7.04 -9.21
C ILE A 309 -9.50 8.18 -8.59
N GLY A 310 -10.12 8.95 -7.69
CA GLY A 310 -9.56 10.24 -7.27
C GLY A 310 -9.37 11.14 -8.49
N ASN A 311 -8.16 11.64 -8.72
CA ASN A 311 -7.83 12.43 -9.91
C ASN A 311 -7.30 11.61 -11.10
N CYS A 312 -7.31 10.28 -11.00
CA CYS A 312 -6.75 9.40 -12.02
C CYS A 312 -7.87 8.90 -12.93
N LYS A 313 -7.80 9.22 -14.24
CA LYS A 313 -8.69 8.66 -15.25
C LYS A 313 -8.49 7.14 -15.33
N ALA A 314 -9.58 6.39 -15.25
CA ALA A 314 -9.61 4.95 -15.43
C ALA A 314 -10.18 4.62 -16.81
N SER A 315 -9.41 3.88 -17.60
CA SER A 315 -9.77 3.50 -18.97
C SER A 315 -9.94 2.00 -19.06
N GLU A 316 -11.03 1.55 -19.68
CA GLU A 316 -11.22 0.12 -19.94
C GLU A 316 -10.12 -0.39 -20.86
N LEU A 317 -9.53 -1.52 -20.47
CA LEU A 317 -8.51 -2.20 -21.24
C LEU A 317 -9.23 -3.00 -22.32
N THR A 318 -9.23 -2.54 -23.57
CA THR A 318 -9.84 -3.27 -24.69
C THR A 318 -8.89 -4.25 -25.34
N ASN A 319 -7.59 -3.93 -25.33
CA ASN A 319 -6.48 -4.78 -25.74
C ASN A 319 -5.29 -4.54 -24.80
N PHE A 320 -4.40 -5.53 -24.70
CA PHE A 320 -3.18 -5.42 -23.91
C PHE A 320 -1.93 -5.40 -24.78
N THR A 321 -0.87 -4.75 -24.27
CA THR A 321 0.50 -4.93 -24.78
C THR A 321 1.12 -6.23 -24.24
N ASP A 322 2.24 -6.69 -24.80
CA ASP A 322 2.96 -7.87 -24.31
C ASP A 322 3.37 -7.75 -22.84
N ASP A 323 3.75 -6.54 -22.41
CA ASP A 323 4.10 -6.24 -21.02
C ASP A 323 2.87 -6.36 -20.09
N GLN A 324 1.73 -5.80 -20.51
CA GLN A 324 0.47 -5.90 -19.77
C GLN A 324 -0.03 -7.35 -19.71
N ALA A 325 0.12 -8.11 -20.80
CA ALA A 325 -0.20 -9.54 -20.84
C ALA A 325 0.62 -10.32 -19.81
N THR A 326 1.93 -10.04 -19.74
CA THR A 326 2.85 -10.68 -18.79
C THR A 326 2.46 -10.35 -17.34
N GLU A 327 2.17 -9.08 -17.06
CA GLU A 327 1.75 -8.62 -15.73
C GLU A 327 0.41 -9.23 -15.29
N LEU A 328 -0.60 -9.19 -16.16
CA LEU A 328 -1.93 -9.78 -15.90
C LEU A 328 -1.86 -11.30 -15.75
N ALA A 329 -1.04 -11.99 -16.55
CA ALA A 329 -0.81 -13.43 -16.39
C ALA A 329 -0.17 -13.76 -15.04
N GLN A 330 0.79 -12.94 -14.57
CA GLN A 330 1.39 -13.14 -13.25
C GLN A 330 0.40 -12.86 -12.12
N ILE A 331 -0.42 -11.82 -12.25
CA ILE A 331 -1.52 -11.52 -11.31
C ILE A 331 -2.48 -12.72 -11.22
N LEU A 332 -2.92 -13.27 -12.36
CA LEU A 332 -3.83 -14.41 -12.37
C LEU A 332 -3.23 -15.66 -11.72
N ARG A 333 -1.93 -15.95 -11.95
CA ARG A 333 -1.24 -17.11 -11.34
C ARG A 333 -1.13 -16.98 -9.83
N ASP A 334 -0.80 -15.79 -9.33
CA ASP A 334 -0.58 -15.57 -7.89
C ASP A 334 -1.88 -15.25 -7.13
N ARG A 335 -2.93 -14.81 -7.83
CA ARG A 335 -4.24 -14.43 -7.28
C ARG A 335 -5.40 -15.08 -8.05
N PRO A 336 -5.46 -16.43 -8.12
CA PRO A 336 -6.50 -17.12 -8.89
C PRO A 336 -7.92 -16.91 -8.35
N ASP A 337 -8.06 -16.57 -7.06
CA ASP A 337 -9.36 -16.34 -6.41
C ASP A 337 -9.85 -14.88 -6.45
N SER A 338 -9.09 -13.98 -7.09
CA SER A 338 -9.40 -12.54 -7.13
C SER A 338 -10.48 -12.20 -8.15
N SER A 339 -11.08 -11.00 -8.07
CA SER A 339 -12.13 -10.55 -8.99
C SER A 339 -11.66 -10.55 -10.45
N ILE A 340 -10.38 -10.27 -10.71
CA ILE A 340 -9.79 -10.21 -12.05
C ILE A 340 -9.79 -11.57 -12.76
N SER A 341 -9.84 -12.67 -12.00
CA SER A 341 -9.92 -14.04 -12.55
C SER A 341 -11.21 -14.32 -13.32
N LYS A 342 -12.26 -13.50 -13.14
CA LYS A 342 -13.50 -13.62 -13.90
C LYS A 342 -13.34 -13.19 -15.37
N TYR A 343 -12.34 -12.38 -15.65
CA TYR A 343 -12.12 -11.75 -16.95
C TYR A 343 -10.92 -12.36 -17.68
N LEU A 344 -10.09 -13.13 -17.00
CA LEU A 344 -8.85 -13.70 -17.54
C LEU A 344 -8.86 -15.22 -17.41
N SER A 345 -8.34 -15.90 -18.42
CA SER A 345 -8.10 -17.34 -18.37
C SER A 345 -6.84 -17.72 -19.14
N PHE A 346 -6.42 -18.99 -19.06
CA PHE A 346 -5.31 -19.51 -19.87
C PHE A 346 -5.84 -20.49 -20.91
N ASP A 347 -5.33 -20.40 -22.14
CA ASP A 347 -5.56 -21.41 -23.16
C ASP A 347 -4.79 -22.72 -22.84
N ASN A 348 -4.99 -23.76 -23.67
CA ASN A 348 -4.29 -25.04 -23.50
C ASN A 348 -2.76 -24.95 -23.68
N ASN A 349 -2.24 -23.86 -24.25
CA ASN A 349 -0.83 -23.61 -24.47
C ASN A 349 -0.23 -22.70 -23.38
N GLY A 350 -1.04 -22.21 -22.43
CA GLY A 350 -0.61 -21.31 -21.36
C GLY A 350 -0.61 -19.82 -21.73
N ASN A 351 -1.18 -19.45 -22.87
CA ASN A 351 -1.36 -18.05 -23.26
C ASN A 351 -2.55 -17.44 -22.54
N LEU A 352 -2.45 -16.16 -22.16
CA LEU A 352 -3.53 -15.43 -21.51
C LEU A 352 -4.65 -15.13 -22.52
N ILE A 353 -5.88 -15.48 -22.16
CA ILE A 353 -7.11 -15.14 -22.88
C ILE A 353 -7.80 -14.02 -22.11
N TYR A 354 -8.23 -13.00 -22.84
CA TYR A 354 -9.02 -11.87 -22.35
C TYR A 354 -10.04 -11.46 -23.41
N ASP A 355 -11.29 -11.24 -23.00
CA ASP A 355 -12.40 -10.92 -23.90
C ASP A 355 -12.53 -9.40 -24.21
N GLY A 356 -11.56 -8.59 -23.77
CA GLY A 356 -11.50 -7.15 -24.06
C GLY A 356 -12.41 -6.28 -23.20
N GLN A 357 -13.04 -6.84 -22.16
CA GLN A 357 -14.04 -6.13 -21.34
C GLN A 357 -13.87 -6.39 -19.84
N GLY A 358 -14.21 -5.39 -19.03
CA GLY A 358 -14.37 -5.49 -17.58
C GLY A 358 -13.09 -5.32 -16.75
N ILE A 359 -11.93 -5.12 -17.38
CA ILE A 359 -10.69 -4.71 -16.71
C ILE A 359 -10.41 -3.25 -17.05
N TYR A 360 -10.12 -2.43 -16.04
CA TYR A 360 -9.77 -1.03 -16.18
C TYR A 360 -8.34 -0.79 -15.76
N THR A 361 -7.69 0.14 -16.45
CA THR A 361 -6.34 0.63 -16.14
C THR A 361 -6.40 2.05 -15.62
N PHE A 362 -5.55 2.37 -14.66
CA PHE A 362 -5.37 3.74 -14.18
C PHE A 362 -3.92 3.94 -13.75
N THR A 363 -3.44 5.18 -13.80
CA THR A 363 -2.05 5.51 -13.44
C THR A 363 -2.01 6.31 -12.16
N MET A 364 -1.37 5.79 -11.13
CA MET A 364 -1.19 6.46 -9.84
C MET A 364 0.31 6.52 -9.53
N ASN A 365 0.82 7.71 -9.20
CA ASN A 365 2.25 7.95 -8.93
C ASN A 365 3.19 7.47 -10.05
N GLY A 366 2.77 7.62 -11.31
CA GLY A 366 3.55 7.22 -12.50
C GLY A 366 3.63 5.71 -12.74
N LYS A 367 2.85 4.91 -12.00
CA LYS A 367 2.73 3.47 -12.23
C LYS A 367 1.30 3.12 -12.65
N THR A 368 1.18 2.28 -13.66
CA THR A 368 -0.09 1.74 -14.12
C THR A 368 -0.53 0.59 -13.21
N TYR A 369 -1.83 0.56 -12.90
CA TYR A 369 -2.51 -0.45 -12.10
C TYR A 369 -3.75 -0.93 -12.85
N PHE A 370 -4.22 -2.11 -12.46
CA PHE A 370 -5.44 -2.70 -12.99
C PHE A 370 -6.51 -2.78 -11.90
N THR A 371 -7.77 -2.66 -12.25
CA THR A 371 -8.92 -2.96 -11.40
C THR A 371 -10.02 -3.59 -12.25
N THR A 372 -11.06 -4.12 -11.63
CA THR A 372 -12.19 -4.69 -12.37
C THR A 372 -13.39 -3.77 -12.34
N GLU A 373 -14.24 -3.88 -13.35
CA GLU A 373 -15.54 -3.23 -13.39
C GLU A 373 -16.35 -3.55 -12.12
N SER A 374 -16.31 -4.81 -11.68
CA SER A 374 -16.98 -5.23 -10.45
C SER A 374 -16.44 -4.51 -9.21
N ASP A 375 -15.13 -4.28 -9.10
CA ASP A 375 -14.54 -3.58 -7.96
C ASP A 375 -14.84 -2.08 -7.99
N LEU A 376 -14.80 -1.46 -9.19
CA LEU A 376 -15.20 -0.07 -9.40
C LEU A 376 -16.66 0.14 -9.01
N TYR A 377 -17.56 -0.70 -9.50
CA TYR A 377 -18.99 -0.63 -9.18
C TYR A 377 -19.24 -0.80 -7.68
N ASN A 378 -18.58 -1.77 -7.04
CA ASN A 378 -18.74 -2.00 -5.60
C ASN A 378 -18.24 -0.80 -4.78
N SER A 379 -17.09 -0.24 -5.13
CA SER A 379 -16.54 0.95 -4.48
C SER A 379 -17.48 2.16 -4.63
N MET A 380 -17.97 2.38 -5.85
CA MET A 380 -18.83 3.52 -6.18
C MET A 380 -20.20 3.44 -5.49
N ASN A 381 -20.77 2.24 -5.29
CA ASN A 381 -22.11 2.07 -4.69
C ASN A 381 -22.09 1.89 -3.16
N THR A 382 -21.01 2.29 -2.49
CA THR A 382 -20.93 2.28 -1.02
C THR A 382 -21.99 3.24 -0.43
N PRO A 383 -22.68 2.92 0.67
CA PRO A 383 -23.65 3.83 1.28
C PRO A 383 -23.07 5.23 1.56
N HIS A 384 -23.58 6.24 0.86
CA HIS A 384 -23.04 7.60 0.91
C HIS A 384 -23.66 8.47 2.00
N ASP A 385 -22.89 9.44 2.50
CA ASP A 385 -23.44 10.66 3.10
C ASP A 385 -23.89 11.59 1.95
N PRO A 386 -25.19 11.98 1.87
CA PRO A 386 -25.68 12.89 0.83
C PRO A 386 -24.94 14.23 0.75
N ALA A 387 -24.29 14.67 1.84
CA ALA A 387 -23.49 15.88 1.86
C ALA A 387 -22.09 15.71 1.24
N LYS A 388 -21.62 14.46 1.09
CA LYS A 388 -20.25 14.09 0.69
C LYS A 388 -20.24 12.78 -0.11
N PRO A 389 -20.76 12.77 -1.34
CA PRO A 389 -21.06 11.54 -2.09
C PRO A 389 -19.82 10.68 -2.43
N ILE A 390 -18.61 11.25 -2.42
CA ILE A 390 -17.37 10.53 -2.77
C ILE A 390 -16.40 10.35 -1.59
N ASP A 391 -16.66 10.97 -0.44
CA ASP A 391 -15.71 10.98 0.70
C ASP A 391 -15.81 9.72 1.58
N ILE A 392 -16.86 8.92 1.38
CA ILE A 392 -17.12 7.68 2.12
C ILE A 392 -17.37 6.59 1.09
N GLN A 393 -16.30 5.90 0.72
CA GLN A 393 -16.33 4.73 -0.14
C GLN A 393 -15.55 3.59 0.50
N ASP A 394 -16.01 2.37 0.28
CA ASP A 394 -15.28 1.17 0.61
C ASP A 394 -13.98 1.10 -0.20
N TYR A 395 -13.08 0.23 0.23
CA TYR A 395 -11.80 0.05 -0.43
C TYR A 395 -11.97 -0.39 -1.88
N LEU A 396 -11.23 0.24 -2.80
CA LEU A 396 -11.11 -0.23 -4.17
C LEU A 396 -10.01 -1.29 -4.27
N THR A 397 -10.35 -2.48 -4.75
CA THR A 397 -9.34 -3.50 -5.06
C THR A 397 -8.62 -3.15 -6.35
N TYR A 398 -7.29 -3.22 -6.34
CA TYR A 398 -6.46 -2.98 -7.52
C TYR A 398 -5.24 -3.90 -7.53
N TYR A 399 -4.66 -4.05 -8.72
CA TYR A 399 -3.70 -5.09 -9.04
C TYR A 399 -2.47 -4.51 -9.73
N ASN A 400 -1.32 -5.12 -9.45
CA ASN A 400 -0.08 -4.95 -10.21
C ASN A 400 0.83 -6.16 -9.96
N ALA A 401 1.76 -6.42 -10.86
CA ALA A 401 2.93 -7.26 -10.62
C ALA A 401 4.19 -6.40 -10.40
N SER A 402 5.15 -6.96 -9.69
CA SER A 402 6.46 -6.33 -9.45
C SER A 402 7.45 -7.36 -8.93
N TYR A 403 8.74 -7.09 -9.10
CA TYR A 403 9.78 -7.86 -8.44
C TYR A 403 9.79 -7.60 -6.93
N ILE A 404 9.52 -8.65 -6.16
CA ILE A 404 9.53 -8.63 -4.69
C ILE A 404 10.71 -9.46 -4.22
N LYS A 405 11.52 -8.91 -3.32
CA LYS A 405 12.61 -9.63 -2.67
C LYS A 405 12.02 -10.67 -1.71
N THR A 406 12.13 -11.94 -2.09
CA THR A 406 11.48 -13.06 -1.40
C THR A 406 12.54 -14.01 -0.84
N LYS A 407 12.33 -14.47 0.40
CA LYS A 407 13.14 -15.52 1.02
C LYS A 407 12.72 -16.87 0.43
N ILE A 408 13.62 -17.52 -0.29
CA ILE A 408 13.40 -18.86 -0.85
C ILE A 408 14.12 -19.86 0.06
N GLU A 409 13.38 -20.77 0.65
CA GLU A 409 13.89 -21.78 1.59
C GLU A 409 13.95 -23.15 0.91
N LYS A 410 15.02 -23.90 1.19
CA LYS A 410 15.26 -25.25 0.69
C LYS A 410 15.62 -26.18 1.83
N THR A 411 15.07 -27.38 1.81
CA THR A 411 15.39 -28.46 2.75
C THR A 411 15.93 -29.65 1.95
N ASN A 412 17.17 -30.03 2.22
CA ASN A 412 17.86 -31.09 1.50
C ASN A 412 18.55 -32.04 2.47
N ASN A 413 18.70 -33.31 2.08
CA ASN A 413 19.71 -34.14 2.73
C ASN A 413 21.08 -33.70 2.22
N ALA A 414 22.05 -33.60 3.11
CA ALA A 414 23.36 -33.11 2.78
C ALA A 414 24.46 -33.93 3.42
N LEU A 415 25.60 -33.98 2.74
CA LEU A 415 26.89 -34.36 3.28
C LEU A 415 27.64 -33.10 3.70
N LEU A 416 27.75 -32.87 5.01
CA LEU A 416 28.59 -31.83 5.59
C LEU A 416 29.92 -32.44 6.04
N GLU A 417 31.04 -31.87 5.59
CA GLU A 417 32.37 -32.23 6.06
C GLU A 417 32.87 -31.18 7.07
N THR A 418 33.73 -31.61 8.01
CA THR A 418 34.29 -30.72 9.04
C THR A 418 35.79 -30.57 8.89
N ASP A 419 36.34 -29.47 9.39
CA ASP A 419 37.78 -29.20 9.48
C ASP A 419 38.54 -30.05 10.52
N GLY A 420 37.86 -31.01 11.17
CA GLY A 420 38.41 -31.81 12.27
C GLY A 420 38.33 -31.14 13.66
N ASN A 421 38.01 -29.84 13.72
CA ASN A 421 37.74 -29.09 14.96
C ASN A 421 36.23 -28.87 15.19
N GLY A 422 35.39 -29.49 14.35
CA GLY A 422 33.93 -29.46 14.46
C GLY A 422 33.26 -28.31 13.69
N ARG A 423 34.00 -27.51 12.90
CA ARG A 423 33.40 -26.52 11.99
C ARG A 423 33.18 -27.12 10.62
N PHE A 424 32.04 -26.84 10.01
CA PHE A 424 31.78 -27.32 8.66
C PHE A 424 32.60 -26.55 7.62
N THR A 425 33.12 -27.25 6.63
CA THR A 425 33.97 -26.69 5.56
C THR A 425 33.33 -26.79 4.19
N SER A 426 32.45 -27.77 4.00
CA SER A 426 31.79 -28.02 2.72
C SER A 426 30.41 -28.61 2.91
N VAL A 427 29.56 -28.43 1.91
CA VAL A 427 28.23 -29.03 1.81
C VAL A 427 28.04 -29.64 0.42
N LYS A 428 27.49 -30.85 0.38
CA LYS A 428 27.00 -31.49 -0.84
C LYS A 428 25.55 -31.91 -0.63
N PHE A 429 24.64 -31.40 -1.43
CA PHE A 429 23.21 -31.73 -1.33
C PHE A 429 22.88 -33.04 -2.08
N ASP A 430 21.67 -33.54 -1.88
CA ASP A 430 21.19 -34.78 -2.46
C ASP A 430 20.66 -34.64 -3.89
N ASP A 431 20.17 -33.46 -4.22
CA ASP A 431 19.70 -33.04 -5.54
C ASP A 431 20.83 -32.49 -6.44
N ASP A 432 22.04 -32.31 -5.92
CA ASP A 432 23.18 -31.79 -6.66
C ASP A 432 24.42 -32.70 -6.57
N SER A 433 25.17 -32.74 -7.68
CA SER A 433 26.48 -33.38 -7.77
C SER A 433 27.64 -32.49 -7.28
N VAL A 434 27.44 -31.18 -7.20
CA VAL A 434 28.46 -30.19 -6.82
C VAL A 434 28.73 -30.20 -5.31
N VAL A 435 29.99 -30.03 -4.94
CA VAL A 435 30.40 -29.82 -3.55
C VAL A 435 30.74 -28.34 -3.38
N TYR A 436 30.02 -27.67 -2.49
CA TYR A 436 30.22 -26.26 -2.21
C TYR A 436 31.13 -26.06 -1.01
N SER A 437 32.07 -25.13 -1.12
CA SER A 437 32.83 -24.65 0.03
C SER A 437 31.96 -23.74 0.88
N LEU A 438 31.99 -23.94 2.20
CA LEU A 438 31.26 -23.08 3.15
C LEU A 438 32.12 -21.89 3.54
N ASN A 439 31.59 -20.69 3.39
CA ASN A 439 32.07 -19.50 4.07
C ASN A 439 31.53 -19.50 5.51
N VAL A 440 32.38 -19.11 6.46
CA VAL A 440 32.05 -19.11 7.89
C VAL A 440 32.25 -17.72 8.42
N GLU A 441 31.16 -17.09 8.83
CA GLU A 441 31.18 -15.73 9.36
C GLU A 441 30.56 -15.68 10.74
N THR A 442 31.03 -14.73 11.53
CA THR A 442 30.47 -14.43 12.84
C THR A 442 29.52 -13.25 12.66
N VAL A 443 28.22 -13.52 12.66
CA VAL A 443 27.18 -12.52 12.39
C VAL A 443 26.54 -12.12 13.72
N THR A 444 26.36 -10.81 13.93
CA THR A 444 25.67 -10.28 15.10
C THR A 444 24.30 -9.75 14.71
N ASP A 445 23.26 -10.17 15.42
CA ASP A 445 21.93 -9.57 15.28
C ASP A 445 21.92 -8.18 15.93
N GLU A 446 22.30 -7.17 15.14
CA GLU A 446 22.38 -5.78 15.59
C GLU A 446 21.02 -5.25 16.05
N ALA A 447 19.92 -5.72 15.44
CA ALA A 447 18.58 -5.26 15.79
C ALA A 447 18.17 -5.76 17.18
N ALA A 448 18.34 -7.07 17.42
CA ALA A 448 18.07 -7.67 18.73
C ALA A 448 18.98 -7.08 19.82
N TYR A 449 20.27 -6.89 19.53
CA TYR A 449 21.19 -6.24 20.47
C TYR A 449 20.79 -4.79 20.78
N LYS A 450 20.41 -4.01 19.76
CA LYS A 450 19.96 -2.62 19.94
C LYS A 450 18.67 -2.54 20.75
N ASP A 451 17.73 -3.44 20.51
CA ASP A 451 16.48 -3.52 21.27
C ASP A 451 16.76 -3.84 22.74
N ALA A 452 17.58 -4.86 23.02
CA ALA A 452 18.01 -5.19 24.37
C ALA A 452 18.77 -4.04 25.06
N MET A 453 19.56 -3.26 24.31
CA MET A 453 20.24 -2.08 24.84
C MET A 453 19.28 -0.94 25.18
N ASN A 454 18.24 -0.74 24.36
CA ASN A 454 17.18 0.23 24.65
C ASN A 454 16.42 -0.18 25.92
N GLU A 455 16.07 -1.47 26.05
CA GLU A 455 15.41 -1.99 27.25
C GLU A 455 16.28 -1.82 28.50
N TYR A 456 17.58 -2.13 28.41
CA TYR A 456 18.54 -1.89 29.48
C TYR A 456 18.60 -0.41 29.88
N THR A 457 18.65 0.51 28.90
CA THR A 457 18.71 1.96 29.16
C THR A 457 17.46 2.42 29.90
N TYR A 458 16.27 1.98 29.46
CA TYR A 458 15.02 2.25 30.15
C TYR A 458 15.00 1.71 31.58
N LYS A 459 15.39 0.44 31.79
CA LYS A 459 15.46 -0.17 33.13
C LYS A 459 16.46 0.55 34.04
N LYS A 460 17.59 1.00 33.49
CA LYS A 460 18.61 1.78 34.21
C LYS A 460 18.06 3.14 34.65
N GLU A 461 17.37 3.86 33.78
CA GLU A 461 16.74 5.15 34.12
C GLU A 461 15.67 4.99 35.21
N GLN A 462 14.83 3.95 35.12
CA GLN A 462 13.85 3.63 36.16
C GLN A 462 14.50 3.29 37.49
N TYR A 463 15.59 2.51 37.47
CA TYR A 463 16.36 2.18 38.66
C TYR A 463 16.96 3.44 39.30
N GLU A 464 17.65 4.28 38.52
CA GLU A 464 18.26 5.53 39.01
C GLU A 464 17.21 6.49 39.59
N LYS A 465 16.06 6.63 38.91
CA LYS A 465 14.93 7.43 39.39
C LYS A 465 14.38 6.88 40.71
N THR A 466 14.15 5.57 40.80
CA THR A 466 13.61 4.95 42.01
C THR A 466 14.55 5.12 43.20
N ILE A 467 15.86 4.98 42.99
CA ILE A 467 16.87 5.25 44.03
C ILE A 467 16.83 6.73 44.45
N ALA A 468 16.74 7.66 43.49
CA ALA A 468 16.64 9.09 43.78
C ALA A 468 15.37 9.42 44.58
N ASP A 469 14.23 8.84 44.21
CA ASP A 469 12.94 9.02 44.89
C ASP A 469 12.98 8.45 46.32
N ILE A 470 13.52 7.24 46.51
CA ILE A 470 13.70 6.64 47.84
C ILE A 470 14.61 7.51 48.72
N ASN A 471 15.72 8.02 48.18
CA ASN A 471 16.64 8.88 48.90
C ASN A 471 15.98 10.22 49.29
N ALA A 472 15.20 10.82 48.38
CA ALA A 472 14.46 12.05 48.63
C ALA A 472 13.40 11.85 49.73
N GLN A 473 12.59 10.79 49.63
CA GLN A 473 11.58 10.45 50.64
C GLN A 473 12.20 10.14 52.00
N THR A 474 13.32 9.41 52.03
CA THR A 474 14.06 9.14 53.26
C THR A 474 14.54 10.44 53.91
N SER A 475 15.03 11.40 53.11
CA SER A 475 15.44 12.72 53.62
C SER A 475 14.27 13.50 54.22
N ILE A 476 13.09 13.47 53.58
CA ILE A 476 11.88 14.12 54.10
C ILE A 476 11.46 13.50 55.43
N ILE A 477 11.37 12.17 55.50
CA ILE A 477 11.00 11.45 56.73
C ILE A 477 11.97 11.79 57.87
N GLN A 478 13.28 11.86 57.60
CA GLN A 478 14.28 12.27 58.59
C GLN A 478 14.08 13.71 59.08
N GLN A 479 13.71 14.63 58.19
CA GLN A 479 13.40 16.02 58.57
C GLN A 479 12.11 16.13 59.39
N GLU A 480 11.08 15.38 59.02
CA GLU A 480 9.81 15.31 59.76
C GLU A 480 10.01 14.71 61.16
N ASP A 481 10.76 13.61 61.28
CA ASP A 481 11.08 13.01 62.59
C ASP A 481 11.83 14.00 63.49
N ARG A 482 12.81 14.74 62.93
CA ARG A 482 13.54 15.77 63.66
C ARG A 482 12.63 16.89 64.15
N THR A 483 11.65 17.29 63.33
CA THR A 483 10.68 18.35 63.69
C THR A 483 9.75 17.88 64.80
N LEU A 484 9.26 16.64 64.71
CA LEU A 484 8.43 16.02 65.74
C LEU A 484 9.21 15.84 67.05
N GLU A 485 10.49 15.45 66.99
CA GLU A 485 11.35 15.35 68.17
C GLU A 485 11.54 16.70 68.86
N LEU A 486 11.75 17.78 68.10
CA LEU A 486 11.84 19.14 68.66
C LEU A 486 10.54 19.57 69.32
N ARG A 487 9.38 19.29 68.71
CA ARG A 487 8.07 19.60 69.27
C ARG A 487 7.79 18.78 70.54
N LEU A 488 8.20 17.51 70.57
CA LEU A 488 8.09 16.67 71.77
C LEU A 488 8.90 17.24 72.93
N LYS A 489 10.16 17.67 72.69
CA LYS A 489 11.00 18.32 73.71
C LYS A 489 10.39 19.61 74.25
N GLN A 490 9.71 20.38 73.40
CA GLN A 490 8.99 21.59 73.83
C GLN A 490 7.80 21.24 74.74
N LEU A 491 6.99 20.24 74.35
CA LEU A 491 5.88 19.75 75.17
C LEU A 491 6.36 19.19 76.51
N ASP A 492 7.47 18.45 76.55
CA ASP A 492 8.05 17.97 77.81
C ASP A 492 8.45 19.14 78.73
N THR A 493 8.98 20.22 78.16
CA THR A 493 9.33 21.43 78.90
C THR A 493 8.08 22.13 79.44
N GLU A 494 7.03 22.24 78.62
CA GLU A 494 5.74 22.81 79.01
C GLU A 494 5.05 21.98 80.10
N GLN A 495 5.04 20.65 79.96
CA GLN A 495 4.46 19.73 80.94
C GLN A 495 5.16 19.88 82.31
N ASN A 496 6.49 19.99 82.33
CA ASN A 496 7.26 20.24 83.55
C ASN A 496 6.93 21.60 84.19
N ALA A 497 6.74 22.64 83.37
CA ALA A 497 6.32 23.96 83.85
C ALA A 497 4.90 23.94 84.43
N LEU A 498 3.95 23.28 83.74
CA LEU A 498 2.57 23.09 84.20
C LEU A 498 2.52 22.27 85.50
N ALA A 499 3.32 21.22 85.63
CA ALA A 499 3.42 20.42 86.87
C ALA A 499 3.90 21.29 88.05
N THR A 500 4.93 22.11 87.82
CA THR A 500 5.44 23.06 88.82
C THR A 500 4.37 24.09 89.22
N GLU A 501 3.61 24.62 88.26
CA GLU A 501 2.51 25.55 88.53
C GLU A 501 1.38 24.87 89.30
N MET A 502 1.02 23.62 88.94
CA MET A 502 0.02 22.83 89.64
C MET A 502 0.42 22.57 91.10
N ASP A 503 1.68 22.24 91.38
CA ASP A 503 2.17 22.03 92.76
C ASP A 503 2.11 23.33 93.58
N ALA A 504 2.45 24.47 92.98
CA ALA A 504 2.31 25.77 93.62
C ALA A 504 0.84 26.11 93.93
N VAL A 505 -0.10 25.88 93.00
CA VAL A 505 -1.54 26.09 93.21
C VAL A 505 -2.10 25.12 94.24
N LYS A 506 -1.67 23.85 94.22
CA LYS A 506 -2.06 22.82 95.19
C LYS A 506 -1.65 23.21 96.62
N LYS A 507 -0.45 23.76 96.78
CA LYS A 507 0.02 24.32 98.06
C LYS A 507 -0.89 25.46 98.53
N VAL A 508 -1.24 26.41 97.64
CA VAL A 508 -2.16 27.51 97.98
C VAL A 508 -3.55 27.01 98.38
N ILE A 509 -4.08 25.99 97.71
CA ILE A 509 -5.35 25.36 98.10
C ILE A 509 -5.23 24.74 99.50
N LYS A 510 -4.16 23.97 99.76
CA LYS A 510 -3.89 23.37 101.07
C LYS A 510 -3.82 24.42 102.18
N ASP A 511 -3.06 25.50 101.96
CA ASP A 511 -2.91 26.59 102.93
C ASP A 511 -4.25 27.30 103.21
N ASN A 512 -5.08 27.48 102.18
CA ASN A 512 -6.43 28.05 102.34
C ASN A 512 -7.37 27.12 103.12
N VAL A 513 -7.35 25.82 102.83
CA VAL A 513 -8.12 24.80 103.56
C VAL A 513 -7.71 24.78 105.03
N GLU A 514 -6.40 24.74 105.32
CA GLU A 514 -5.89 24.78 106.70
C GLU A 514 -6.31 26.05 107.45
N LYS A 515 -6.29 27.22 106.79
CA LYS A 515 -6.78 28.47 107.38
C LYS A 515 -8.28 28.42 107.66
N THR A 516 -9.08 27.89 106.73
CA THR A 516 -10.52 27.73 106.94
C THR A 516 -10.80 26.78 108.10
N PHE A 517 -10.15 25.62 108.18
CA PHE A 517 -10.30 24.70 109.31
C PHE A 517 -9.89 25.31 110.64
N LYS A 518 -8.76 26.02 110.70
CA LYS A 518 -8.31 26.72 111.92
C LYS A 518 -9.31 27.78 112.41
N THR A 519 -10.02 28.42 111.49
CA THR A 519 -11.01 29.46 111.81
C THR A 519 -12.34 28.88 112.33
N PHE A 520 -12.59 27.57 112.15
CA PHE A 520 -13.77 26.86 112.67
C PHE A 520 -13.46 25.97 113.90
N SER A 521 -12.19 25.84 114.28
CA SER A 521 -11.74 25.08 115.45
C SER A 521 -11.45 25.95 116.69
N ASP A 522 -11.58 27.27 116.55
CA ASP A 522 -11.70 28.26 117.63
C ASP A 522 -13.16 28.79 117.63
#